data_AF-A0A7T8QU64-F1
#
_entry.id   AF-A0A7T8QU64-F1
#
_cell.length_a   1.000
_cell.length_b   1.000
_cell.length_c   1.000
_cell.angle_alpha   90.00
_cell.angle_beta   90.00
_cell.angle_gamma   90.00
#
_symmetry.space_group_name_H-M   'P 1'
#
loop_
_entity.id
_entity.type
_entity.pdbx_description
1 polymer ?
#
loop_
_entity_poly.entity_id
_entity_poly.type
_entity_poly.pdbx_seq_one_letter_code
_entity_poly.pdbx_strand_id
1 'polypeptide(L)' 'MGPAANKISLIHYNDVYNISSGEQEPVGGAARFSSAIKSFAHLNPMVVFSGDIFAPSI' A
#
# COMPACT_ATOMS: atom_id res chain seq x y z
N MET A 1 11.03 -6.73 -26.76
CA MET A 1 10.29 -7.05 -25.52
C MET A 1 11.20 -7.88 -24.65
N GLY A 2 11.32 -7.58 -23.35
CA GLY A 2 12.13 -8.38 -22.42
C GLY A 2 11.51 -9.76 -22.17
N PRO A 3 12.26 -10.69 -21.56
CA PRO A 3 11.73 -12.01 -21.19
C PRO A 3 10.57 -11.88 -20.21
N ALA A 4 9.57 -12.75 -20.34
CA ALA A 4 8.46 -12.83 -19.40
C ALA A 4 8.95 -13.30 -18.03
N ALA A 5 8.44 -12.69 -16.95
CA ALA A 5 8.77 -13.09 -15.59
C ALA A 5 8.01 -14.37 -15.21
N ASN A 6 8.69 -15.32 -14.54
CA ASN A 6 8.06 -16.53 -14.01
C ASN A 6 7.09 -16.25 -12.85
N LYS A 7 7.28 -15.13 -12.14
CA LYS A 7 6.41 -14.67 -11.05
C LYS A 7 6.41 -13.15 -10.99
N ILE A 8 5.24 -12.56 -10.78
CA ILE A 8 5.05 -11.13 -10.54
C ILE A 8 4.41 -10.97 -9.17
N SER A 9 4.99 -10.10 -8.34
CA SER A 9 4.41 -9.70 -7.06
C SER A 9 3.73 -8.35 -7.24
N LEU A 10 2.47 -8.23 -6.84
CA LEU A 10 1.70 -6.99 -6.93
C LEU A 10 1.19 -6.63 -5.54
N ILE A 11 1.45 -5.40 -5.10
CA ILE A 11 0.79 -4.80 -3.94
C ILE A 11 -0.12 -3.72 -4.50
N HIS A 12 -1.43 -3.94 -4.36
CA HIS A 12 -2.44 -3.03 -4.84
C HIS A 12 -3.27 -2.53 -3.67
N TYR A 13 -3.51 -1.23 -3.62
CA TYR A 13 -4.37 -0.61 -2.61
C TYR A 13 -5.28 0.45 -3.24
N ASN A 14 -6.43 0.61 -2.58
CA ASN A 14 -7.63 1.34 -2.99
C ASN A 14 -8.36 1.79 -1.70
N ASP A 15 -9.16 2.84 -1.76
CA ASP A 15 -10.07 3.26 -0.69
C ASP A 15 -9.33 3.50 0.65
N VAL A 16 -8.18 4.15 0.58
CA VAL A 16 -7.31 4.34 1.75
C VAL A 16 -7.65 5.67 2.43
N TYR A 17 -8.70 5.66 3.24
CA TYR A 17 -9.16 6.81 4.02
C TYR A 17 -8.54 6.84 5.42
N ASN A 18 -8.64 8.00 6.08
CA ASN A 18 -8.31 8.19 7.49
C ASN A 18 -6.87 7.75 7.85
N ILE A 19 -5.90 8.07 6.99
CA ILE A 19 -4.48 7.70 7.17
C ILE A 19 -3.73 8.52 8.24
N SER A 20 -4.46 9.27 9.06
CA SER A 20 -3.94 10.00 10.22
C SER A 20 -3.34 9.03 11.24
N SER A 21 -2.25 9.41 11.88
CA SER A 21 -1.74 8.68 13.05
C SER A 21 -2.70 8.84 14.23
N GLY A 22 -2.96 7.75 14.97
CA GLY A 22 -3.65 7.79 16.27
C GLY A 22 -2.66 7.91 17.43
N GLU A 23 -3.14 8.36 18.60
CA GLU A 23 -2.29 8.50 19.81
C GLU A 23 -2.22 7.23 20.68
N GLN A 24 -3.11 6.25 20.45
CA GLN A 24 -3.12 4.97 21.16
C GLN A 24 -2.80 3.81 20.24
N GLU A 25 -2.13 2.80 20.80
CA GLU A 25 -1.87 1.56 20.10
C GLU A 25 -3.17 0.78 19.81
N PRO A 26 -3.31 0.19 18.61
CA PRO A 26 -2.30 0.18 17.56
C PRO A 26 -2.22 1.50 16.77
N VAL A 27 -1.03 2.12 16.69
CA VAL A 27 -0.86 3.40 15.96
C VAL A 27 -0.99 3.14 14.46
N GLY A 28 -2.14 3.49 13.91
CA GLY A 28 -2.46 3.35 12.48
C GLY A 28 -1.80 4.42 11.60
N GLY A 29 -2.36 4.60 10.41
CA GLY A 29 -2.02 5.69 9.51
C GLY A 29 -0.90 5.40 8.49
N ALA A 30 -0.52 6.44 7.76
CA ALA A 30 0.36 6.36 6.61
C ALA A 30 1.72 5.73 6.91
N ALA A 31 2.28 5.99 8.09
CA ALA A 31 3.57 5.43 8.51
C ALA A 31 3.52 3.90 8.66
N ARG A 32 2.48 3.38 9.33
CA ARG A 32 2.27 1.94 9.49
C ARG A 32 2.01 1.26 8.14
N PHE A 33 1.23 1.90 7.28
CA PHE A 33 0.98 1.41 5.92
C PHE A 33 2.28 1.34 5.09
N SER A 34 3.10 2.40 5.09
CA SER A 34 4.42 2.41 4.45
C SER A 34 5.33 1.31 4.98
N SER A 35 5.37 1.11 6.31
CA SER A 35 6.17 0.04 6.92
C SER A 35 5.71 -1.35 6.49
N ALA A 36 4.40 -1.58 6.40
CA ALA A 36 3.84 -2.83 5.88
C ALA A 36 4.27 -3.08 4.43
N ILE A 37 4.11 -2.11 3.53
CA ILE A 37 4.56 -2.22 2.13
C ILE A 37 6.06 -2.55 2.06
N LYS A 38 6.89 -1.83 2.83
CA LYS A 38 8.35 -2.02 2.84
C LYS A 38 8.76 -3.39 3.36
N SER A 39 7.97 -4.03 4.23
CA SER A 39 8.25 -5.39 4.72
C SER A 39 8.25 -6.43 3.58
N PHE A 40 7.55 -6.15 2.48
CA PHE A 40 7.50 -7.00 1.28
C PHE A 40 8.54 -6.65 0.21
N ALA A 41 9.48 -5.73 0.47
CA ALA A 41 10.48 -5.32 -0.52
C ALA A 41 11.31 -6.50 -1.09
N HIS A 42 11.52 -7.54 -0.29
CA HIS A 42 12.21 -8.78 -0.69
C HIS A 42 11.52 -9.54 -1.85
N LEU A 43 10.24 -9.25 -2.13
CA LEU A 43 9.48 -9.85 -3.22
C LEU A 43 9.58 -9.07 -4.53
N ASN A 44 10.30 -7.93 -4.54
CA ASN A 44 10.33 -6.96 -5.64
C ASN A 44 8.92 -6.65 -6.19
N PRO A 45 7.97 -6.20 -5.34
CA PRO A 45 6.60 -5.99 -5.75
C PRO A 45 6.45 -4.75 -6.63
N MET A 46 5.61 -4.85 -7.65
CA MET A 46 5.01 -3.66 -8.26
C MET A 46 3.98 -3.12 -7.27
N VAL A 47 4.12 -1.86 -6.87
CA VAL A 47 3.20 -1.20 -5.93
C VAL A 47 2.31 -0.25 -6.73
N VAL A 48 1.00 -0.48 -6.70
CA VAL A 48 0.03 0.28 -7.49
C VAL A 48 -1.06 0.83 -6.57
N PHE A 49 -1.41 2.09 -6.80
CA PHE A 49 -2.51 2.79 -6.17
C PHE A 49 -3.56 3.11 -7.23
N SER A 50 -4.83 2.76 -7.00
CA SER A 50 -5.90 2.95 -7.99
C SER A 50 -6.80 4.16 -7.77
N GLY A 51 -6.62 4.94 -6.69
CA GLY A 51 -7.41 6.13 -6.42
C GLY A 51 -8.09 6.12 -5.05
N ASP A 52 -8.91 7.13 -4.80
CA ASP A 52 -9.76 7.23 -3.61
C ASP A 52 -8.99 7.34 -2.28
N ILE A 53 -8.27 8.47 -2.12
CA ILE A 53 -7.48 8.80 -0.91
C ILE A 53 -8.02 9.99 -0.11
N PHE A 54 -8.67 10.98 -0.76
CA PHE A 54 -9.04 12.24 -0.10
C PHE A 54 -10.50 12.33 0.35
N ALA A 55 -11.43 11.62 -0.27
CA ALA A 55 -12.84 11.64 0.10
C ALA A 55 -13.47 10.26 -0.14
N PRO A 56 -14.23 9.70 0.82
CA PRO A 56 -15.05 8.53 0.54
C PRO A 56 -15.97 8.85 -0.63
N SER A 57 -16.12 7.92 -1.56
CA SER A 57 -17.13 8.00 -2.62
C SER A 57 -18.49 8.38 -1.98
N ILE A 58 -18.99 9.57 -2.31
CA ILE A 58 -20.27 10.11 -1.82
C ILE A 58 -21.41 9.57 -2.68
#